data_AF-A0A7L3PP72-F1
#
_entry.id   AF-A0A7L3PP72-F1
#
_cell.length_a   1.000
_cell.length_b   1.000
_cell.length_c   1.000
_cell.angle_alpha   90.00
_cell.angle_beta   90.00
_cell.angle_gamma   90.00
#
_symmetry.space_group_name_H-M   'P 1'
#
loop_
_entity.id
_entity.type
_entity.pdbx_description
1 polymer ?
#
loop_
_entity_poly.entity_id
_entity_poly.type
_entity_poly.pdbx_seq_one_letter_code
_entity_poly.pdbx_strand_id
1 'polypeptide(L)'
;VTDLVMKMRRAASESMKHSQSFFLTDGEWKFTNLSISEYTETLDDKGYSVITYMISMQRRPTLYILNLILPTCALYLLDMAVLFGPSSLEEKINFQIAIILGSSMLAVILNNSLPTSSNKPPIIGTH
;
A
#
# COMPACT_ATOMS: atom_id res chain seq x y z
N VAL A 1 -41.66 -17.13 14.18
CA VAL A 1 -40.45 -17.06 13.33
C VAL A 1 -39.27 -17.04 14.28
N THR A 2 -38.40 -18.03 14.21
CA THR A 2 -37.30 -18.22 15.17
C THR A 2 -36.22 -17.18 14.94
N ASP A 3 -36.01 -16.29 15.91
CA ASP A 3 -34.92 -15.32 15.91
C ASP A 3 -33.58 -16.05 15.87
N LEU A 4 -32.91 -15.99 14.72
CA LEU A 4 -31.55 -16.49 14.57
C LEU A 4 -30.59 -15.49 15.23
N VAL A 5 -30.45 -15.57 16.55
CA VAL A 5 -29.46 -14.78 17.30
C VAL A 5 -28.08 -15.35 16.97
N MET A 6 -27.35 -14.69 16.07
CA MET A 6 -25.96 -15.04 15.73
C MET A 6 -25.03 -14.61 16.88
N LYS A 7 -25.04 -15.36 17.98
CA LYS A 7 -24.15 -15.13 19.11
C LYS A 7 -22.75 -15.60 18.75
N MET A 8 -21.81 -14.68 18.56
CA MET A 8 -20.42 -15.02 18.30
C MET A 8 -19.83 -15.76 19.51
N ARG A 9 -19.35 -16.99 19.27
CA ARG A 9 -18.90 -17.93 20.33
C ARG A 9 -17.58 -17.53 21.01
N ARG A 10 -16.84 -16.55 20.47
CA ARG A 10 -15.51 -16.14 20.96
C ARG A 10 -15.39 -14.62 21.04
N ALA A 11 -14.69 -14.12 22.06
CA ALA A 11 -14.41 -12.69 22.19
C ALA A 11 -13.52 -12.21 21.03
N ALA A 12 -13.77 -11.00 20.53
CA ALA A 12 -12.99 -10.41 19.42
C ALA A 12 -11.47 -10.41 19.71
N SER A 13 -11.09 -10.24 20.97
CA SER A 13 -9.70 -10.30 21.46
C SER A 13 -9.07 -11.69 21.38
N GLU A 14 -9.85 -12.77 21.50
CA GLU A 14 -9.36 -14.14 21.37
C GLU A 14 -9.22 -14.55 19.89
N SER A 15 -10.18 -14.12 19.05
CA SER A 15 -10.10 -14.30 17.59
C SER A 15 -8.88 -13.57 17.01
N MET A 16 -8.59 -12.36 17.52
CA MET A 16 -7.40 -11.57 17.20
C MET A 16 -6.09 -12.28 17.54
N LYS A 17 -5.99 -12.87 18.74
CA LYS A 17 -4.78 -13.58 19.18
C LYS A 17 -4.54 -14.85 18.35
N HIS A 18 -5.62 -15.55 17.99
CA HIS A 18 -5.55 -16.75 17.16
C HIS A 18 -5.20 -16.43 15.70
N SER A 19 -5.68 -15.31 15.14
CA SER A 19 -5.30 -14.89 13.80
C SER A 19 -3.83 -14.45 13.74
N GLN A 20 -3.31 -13.77 14.77
CA GLN A 20 -1.89 -13.38 14.84
C GLN A 20 -0.91 -14.55 14.73
N SER A 21 -1.25 -15.75 15.22
CA SER A 21 -0.35 -16.92 15.11
C SER A 21 -0.32 -17.54 13.70
N PHE A 22 -1.33 -17.28 12.87
CA PHE A 22 -1.37 -17.73 11.46
C PHE A 22 -0.94 -16.64 10.47
N PHE A 23 -0.90 -15.37 10.90
CA PHE A 23 -0.39 -14.25 10.11
C PHE A 23 1.15 -14.21 10.15
N LEU A 24 1.78 -15.23 9.56
CA LEU A 24 3.12 -15.09 8.98
C LEU A 24 2.99 -14.22 7.72
N THR A 25 2.74 -12.92 7.91
CA THR A 25 2.62 -12.02 6.75
C THR A 25 4.01 -11.68 6.24
N ASP A 26 4.54 -12.57 5.41
CA ASP A 26 5.64 -12.30 4.46
C ASP A 26 5.17 -11.42 3.27
N GLY A 27 3.91 -10.94 3.30
CA GLY A 27 3.31 -10.07 2.28
C GLY A 27 3.37 -8.58 2.62
N GLU A 28 3.03 -7.73 1.64
CA GLU A 28 3.08 -6.26 1.71
C GLU A 28 2.25 -5.61 2.83
N TRP A 29 1.28 -6.32 3.40
CA TRP A 29 0.30 -5.76 4.32
C TRP A 29 0.52 -6.27 5.74
N LYS A 30 0.96 -5.39 6.63
CA LYS A 30 0.99 -5.64 8.06
C LYS A 30 -0.44 -5.53 8.59
N PHE A 31 -0.96 -6.60 9.16
CA PHE A 31 -2.21 -6.54 9.91
C PHE A 31 -2.04 -5.66 11.16
N THR A 32 -2.93 -4.67 11.35
CA THR A 32 -2.84 -3.70 12.46
C THR A 32 -3.93 -3.95 13.49
N ASN A 33 -5.19 -4.01 13.04
CA ASN A 33 -6.34 -4.17 13.94
C ASN A 33 -7.53 -4.81 13.20
N LEU A 34 -8.45 -5.37 13.96
CA LEU A 34 -9.74 -5.90 13.54
C LEU A 34 -10.75 -5.45 14.60
N SER A 35 -11.64 -4.53 14.23
CA SER A 35 -12.75 -4.11 15.07
C SER A 35 -14.06 -4.67 14.54
N ILE A 36 -14.90 -5.16 15.43
CA ILE A 36 -16.16 -5.81 15.09
C ILE A 36 -17.26 -5.00 15.75
N SER A 37 -18.21 -4.50 14.96
CA SER A 37 -19.36 -3.74 15.44
C SER A 37 -20.65 -4.45 15.04
N GLU A 38 -21.49 -4.75 16.02
CA GLU A 38 -22.83 -5.30 15.82
C GLU A 38 -23.86 -4.21 16.09
N TYR A 39 -24.79 -4.00 15.16
CA TYR A 39 -25.92 -3.10 15.36
C TYR A 39 -27.16 -3.65 14.65
N THR A 40 -28.33 -3.29 15.16
CA THR A 40 -29.61 -3.68 14.57
C THR A 40 -30.10 -2.54 13.69
N GLU A 41 -30.27 -2.78 12.40
CA GLU A 41 -30.84 -1.83 11.45
C GLU A 41 -32.31 -2.18 11.25
N THR A 42 -33.21 -1.21 11.45
CA THR A 42 -34.65 -1.39 11.24
C THR A 42 -35.04 -0.85 9.87
N LEU A 43 -35.50 -1.72 8.99
CA LEU A 43 -36.04 -1.35 7.68
C LEU A 43 -37.44 -1.95 7.54
N ASP A 44 -38.42 -1.09 7.27
CA ASP A 44 -39.83 -1.49 7.04
C ASP A 44 -40.43 -2.33 8.20
N ASP A 45 -40.29 -1.82 9.43
CA ASP A 45 -40.82 -2.39 10.68
C ASP A 45 -40.28 -3.79 11.04
N LYS A 46 -39.21 -4.24 10.35
CA LYS A 46 -38.45 -5.45 10.65
C LYS A 46 -37.02 -5.09 11.03
N GLY A 47 -36.55 -5.63 12.16
CA GLY A 47 -35.18 -5.48 12.62
C GLY A 47 -34.25 -6.51 11.96
N TYR A 48 -33.16 -6.06 11.37
CA TYR A 48 -32.09 -6.89 10.82
C TYR A 48 -30.84 -6.72 11.69
N SER A 49 -30.28 -7.83 12.17
CA SER A 49 -28.98 -7.82 12.86
C SER A 49 -27.86 -7.72 11.82
N VAL A 50 -27.06 -6.67 11.92
CA VAL A 50 -25.91 -6.41 11.05
C VAL A 50 -24.63 -6.53 11.87
N ILE A 51 -23.69 -7.33 11.36
CA ILE A 51 -22.37 -7.51 11.96
C ILE A 51 -21.33 -7.01 10.96
N THR A 52 -20.61 -5.95 11.33
CA THR A 52 -19.57 -5.34 10.50
C THR A 52 -18.19 -5.70 11.03
N TYR A 53 -17.37 -6.30 10.17
CA TYR A 53 -15.97 -6.60 10.43
C TYR A 53 -15.09 -5.56 9.74
N MET A 54 -14.43 -4.70 10.52
CA MET A 54 -13.50 -3.70 10.01
C MET A 54 -12.06 -4.16 10.24
N ILE A 55 -11.37 -4.48 9.15
CA ILE A 55 -9.97 -4.94 9.14
C ILE A 55 -9.07 -3.76 8.77
N SER A 56 -8.20 -3.35 9.69
CA SER A 56 -7.18 -2.33 9.47
C SER A 56 -5.82 -2.99 9.16
N MET A 57 -5.26 -2.67 8.00
CA MET A 57 -3.95 -3.15 7.54
C MET A 57 -3.07 -1.98 7.11
N GLN A 58 -1.76 -2.09 7.31
CA GLN A 58 -0.75 -1.11 6.95
C GLN A 58 0.19 -1.66 5.86
N ARG A 59 0.38 -0.94 4.75
CA ARG A 59 1.37 -1.32 3.73
C ARG A 59 2.80 -1.13 4.23
N ARG A 60 3.69 -2.08 3.93
CA ARG A 60 5.15 -1.99 4.08
C ARG A 60 5.80 -1.94 2.69
N PRO A 61 6.23 -0.76 2.20
CA PRO A 61 6.83 -0.63 0.87
C PRO A 61 8.32 -1.05 0.82
N THR A 62 8.83 -1.79 1.80
CA THR A 62 10.28 -2.04 1.97
C THR A 62 10.94 -2.71 0.77
N LEU A 63 10.29 -3.72 0.17
CA LEU A 63 10.82 -4.39 -1.02
C LEU A 63 10.74 -3.51 -2.27
N TYR A 64 9.70 -2.68 -2.40
CA TYR A 64 9.55 -1.73 -3.51
C TYR A 64 10.62 -0.64 -3.48
N ILE A 65 10.89 -0.10 -2.30
CA ILE A 65 11.92 0.92 -2.10
C ILE A 65 13.29 0.33 -2.42
N LEU A 66 13.58 -0.90 -1.97
CA LEU A 66 14.83 -1.58 -2.29
C LEU A 66 15.00 -1.84 -3.80
N ASN A 67 13.94 -2.30 -4.47
CA ASN A 67 13.92 -2.48 -5.93
C ASN A 67 14.06 -1.17 -6.72
N LEU A 68 13.88 -0.02 -6.08
CA LEU A 68 14.16 1.28 -6.69
C LEU A 68 15.59 1.77 -6.40
N ILE A 69 16.06 1.59 -5.16
CA ILE A 69 17.40 2.03 -4.77
C ILE A 69 18.45 1.38 -5.67
N LEU A 70 18.29 0.09 -5.99
CA LEU A 70 19.23 -0.64 -6.84
C LEU A 70 19.40 -0.02 -8.25
N PRO A 71 18.35 0.21 -9.05
CA PRO A 71 18.48 0.89 -10.34
C PRO A 71 18.90 2.36 -10.21
N THR A 72 18.51 3.07 -9.16
CA THR A 72 18.98 4.45 -8.93
C THR A 72 20.49 4.51 -8.63
N CYS A 73 21.00 3.59 -7.80
CA CYS A 73 22.43 3.48 -7.54
C CYS A 73 23.22 3.18 -8.82
N ALA A 74 22.70 2.32 -9.70
CA ALA A 74 23.33 2.04 -10.99
C ALA A 74 23.43 3.31 -11.86
N LEU A 75 22.38 4.14 -11.91
CA LEU A 75 22.41 5.43 -12.64
C LEU A 75 23.46 6.39 -12.06
N TYR A 76 23.60 6.47 -10.73
CA TYR A 76 24.64 7.31 -10.10
C TYR A 76 26.06 6.82 -10.39
N LEU A 77 26.29 5.51 -10.39
CA LEU A 77 27.59 4.94 -10.75
C LEU A 77 27.93 5.22 -12.21
N LEU A 78 26.94 5.11 -13.09
CA LEU A 78 27.04 5.43 -14.51
C LEU A 78 27.39 6.91 -14.74
N ASP A 79 26.74 7.83 -14.02
CA ASP A 79 27.03 9.26 -14.05
C ASP A 79 28.49 9.56 -13.64
N MET A 80 28.94 8.98 -12.52
CA MET A 80 30.33 9.09 -12.06
C MET A 80 31.31 8.52 -13.09
N ALA A 81 31.02 7.34 -13.66
CA ALA A 81 31.88 6.72 -14.67
C ALA A 81 32.08 7.61 -15.90
N VAL A 82 31.06 8.35 -16.34
CA VAL A 82 31.15 9.29 -17.47
C VAL A 82 31.87 10.58 -17.11
N LEU A 83 31.79 11.03 -15.86
CA LEU A 83 32.59 12.14 -15.34
C LEU A 83 34.09 11.82 -15.34
N PHE A 84 34.48 10.61 -14.92
CA PHE A 84 35.87 10.19 -14.86
C PHE A 84 36.42 9.66 -16.19
N GLY A 85 35.56 9.25 -17.14
CA GLY A 85 35.96 8.73 -18.43
C GLY A 85 36.43 9.81 -19.42
N PRO A 86 37.45 9.51 -20.27
CA PRO A 86 37.87 10.38 -21.37
C PRO A 86 36.90 10.24 -22.55
N SER A 87 35.66 10.67 -22.35
CA SER A 87 34.60 10.68 -23.38
C SER A 87 34.55 12.02 -24.10
N SER A 88 34.14 11.98 -25.37
CA SER A 88 33.88 13.20 -26.15
C SER A 88 32.67 13.95 -25.59
N LEU A 89 32.60 15.27 -25.84
CA LEU A 89 31.49 16.10 -25.37
C LEU A 89 30.13 15.60 -25.89
N GLU A 90 30.09 15.10 -27.12
CA GLU A 90 28.89 14.55 -27.76
C GLU A 90 28.41 13.28 -27.06
N GLU A 91 29.32 12.37 -26.72
CA GLU A 91 28.99 11.16 -25.96
C GLU A 91 28.50 11.47 -24.55
N LYS A 92 29.09 12.48 -23.88
CA LYS A 92 28.65 12.93 -22.55
C LYS A 92 27.21 13.47 -22.59
N ILE A 93 26.86 14.28 -23.59
CA ILE A 93 25.50 14.83 -23.75
C ILE A 93 24.49 13.72 -24.01
N ASN A 94 24.78 12.80 -24.95
CA ASN A 94 23.89 11.69 -25.26
C ASN A 94 23.66 10.77 -24.06
N PHE A 95 24.71 10.52 -23.28
CA PHE A 95 24.61 9.73 -22.05
C PHE A 95 23.77 10.43 -20.96
N GLN A 96 23.94 11.74 -20.81
CA GLN A 96 23.16 12.51 -19.84
C GLN A 96 21.66 12.55 -20.19
N ILE A 97 21.32 12.62 -21.48
CA ILE A 97 19.94 12.46 -21.95
C ILE A 97 19.39 11.07 -21.59
N ALA A 98 20.18 10.01 -21.77
CA ALA A 98 19.79 8.65 -21.40
C ALA A 98 19.55 8.49 -19.89
N ILE A 99 20.37 9.11 -19.04
CA ILE A 99 20.17 9.14 -17.57
C ILE A 99 18.86 9.87 -17.21
N ILE A 100 18.61 11.03 -17.80
CA ILE A 100 17.37 11.80 -17.56
C ILE A 100 16.16 10.94 -17.93
N LEU A 101 16.19 10.29 -19.10
CA LEU A 101 15.11 9.40 -19.54
C LEU A 101 14.92 8.21 -18.58
N GLY A 102 16.01 7.53 -18.19
CA GLY A 102 15.98 6.42 -17.25
C GLY A 102 15.44 6.81 -15.87
N SER A 103 15.81 8.00 -15.38
CA SER A 103 15.29 8.54 -14.11
C SER A 103 13.78 8.82 -14.18
N SER A 104 13.30 9.35 -15.31
CA SER A 104 11.87 9.60 -15.54
C SER A 104 11.08 8.29 -15.59
N MET A 105 11.62 7.27 -16.27
CA MET A 105 11.01 5.93 -16.29
C MET A 105 10.92 5.32 -14.88
N LEU A 106 11.97 5.45 -14.06
CA LEU A 106 11.93 5.00 -12.66
C LEU A 106 10.85 5.74 -11.86
N ALA A 107 10.71 7.05 -12.05
CA ALA A 107 9.65 7.84 -11.41
C ALA A 107 8.25 7.40 -11.85
N VAL A 108 8.06 7.07 -13.13
CA VAL A 108 6.78 6.54 -13.65
C VAL A 108 6.49 5.16 -13.07
N ILE A 109 7.49 4.27 -13.00
CA ILE A 109 7.33 2.93 -12.40
C ILE A 109 6.95 3.04 -10.92
N LEU A 110 7.58 3.96 -10.17
CA LEU A 110 7.19 4.26 -8.80
C LEU A 110 5.76 4.74 -8.69
N ASN A 111 5.38 5.70 -9.54
CA ASN A 111 4.04 6.27 -9.54
C ASN A 111 2.96 5.22 -9.86
N ASN A 112 3.29 4.24 -10.70
CA ASN A 112 2.41 3.11 -11.01
C ASN A 112 2.42 2.02 -9.92
N SER A 113 3.51 1.87 -9.17
CA SER A 113 3.67 0.85 -8.11
C SER A 113 3.11 1.29 -6.76
N LEU A 114 3.20 2.59 -6.47
CA LEU A 114 2.37 3.19 -5.45
C LEU A 114 0.93 3.08 -5.97
N PRO A 115 -0.03 2.57 -5.17
CA PRO A 115 -1.42 2.66 -5.57
C PRO A 115 -1.65 4.14 -5.86
N THR A 116 -1.99 4.45 -7.11
CA THR A 116 -2.50 5.78 -7.47
C THR A 116 -3.57 6.03 -6.43
N SER A 117 -3.35 7.02 -5.56
CA SER A 117 -4.33 7.36 -4.54
C SER A 117 -5.54 7.90 -5.28
N SER A 118 -6.37 6.99 -5.78
CA SER A 118 -7.75 7.24 -6.12
C SER A 118 -8.45 7.43 -4.79
N ASN A 119 -8.31 8.62 -4.26
CA ASN A 119 -9.32 9.22 -3.43
C ASN A 119 -9.04 10.71 -3.39
N LYS A 120 -9.77 11.41 -4.26
CA LYS A 120 -10.51 12.65 -4.01
C LYS A 120 -9.89 13.54 -2.91
N PRO A 121 -9.51 14.79 -3.20
CA PRO A 121 -9.21 15.73 -2.13
C PRO A 121 -10.37 15.69 -1.13
N PRO A 122 -10.11 15.60 0.19
CA PRO A 122 -11.18 15.63 1.16
C PRO A 122 -11.94 16.91 0.91
N ILE A 123 -13.23 16.77 0.61
CA ILE A 123 -14.18 17.87 0.53
C ILE A 123 -14.27 18.46 1.93
N ILE A 124 -13.34 19.37 2.23
CA ILE A 124 -13.43 20.29 3.35
C ILE A 124 -14.52 21.28 2.95
N GLY A 125 -15.68 21.16 3.58
CA GLY A 125 -16.66 22.23 3.71
C GLY A 125 -17.54 22.46 2.49
N THR A 126 -18.60 21.66 2.34
CA THR A 126 -19.89 22.23 1.93
C THR A 126 -20.47 22.91 3.16
N HIS A 127 -20.45 24.24 3.15
CA HIS A 127 -21.27 25.07 4.02
C HIS A 127 -22.21 25.91 3.15
#